data_AF-K9B2X2-F1
#
_entry.id   AF-K9B2X2-F1
#
_cell.length_a   1.000
_cell.length_b   1.000
_cell.length_c   1.000
_cell.angle_alpha   90.00
_cell.angle_beta   90.00
_cell.angle_gamma   90.00
#
_symmetry.space_group_name_H-M   'P 1'
#
loop_
_entity.id
_entity.type
_entity.pdbx_description
1 polymer ?
#
loop_
_entity_poly.entity_id
_entity_poly.type
_entity_poly.pdbx_seq_one_letter_code
_entity_poly.pdbx_strand_id
1 'polypeptide(L)'
;LKNDQLAKPHKNKVFGKRYDFVKNLIKTNFLGETELSNLNRKDLLEGVEKLIEFYDKLNHAEILLITVPNLNEGFTVFTSFNAKGLPLTLLDLFKSFYLKEADGQISQEESVSKWEELISIFHNDNEEPITNVVTQFLLNNYDTFESQKNGSITQNTALKLYERIFHDEGYEYIDNLIKKAKVFSNMNGKIETIDILNLDDDIQQKLFDLDKLESTQAYPIIFFLLNKLLYKKITTSLISNFLDFLITYYVRRNIILKPKASNIRAKAIQSVRLLREKDNIDLKDIKEIKKIFKSIAATDEEFKVALDGSIYITSKNTTRLILTTLERKHGNFFNKQNPENLNSINDKG
;
A
#
# COMPACT_ATOMS: atom_id res chain seq x y z
N LEU A 1 17.39 2.25 -51.36
CA LEU A 1 15.96 1.86 -51.33
C LEU A 1 15.13 3.14 -51.40
N LYS A 2 14.59 3.46 -52.58
CA LYS A 2 13.68 4.61 -52.76
C LYS A 2 12.27 4.21 -52.33
N ASN A 3 11.57 5.14 -51.67
CA ASN A 3 10.13 5.18 -51.36
C ASN A 3 9.62 4.30 -50.19
N ASP A 4 9.76 4.81 -48.96
CA ASP A 4 8.93 4.35 -47.80
C ASP A 4 7.59 5.14 -47.71
N GLN A 5 7.45 6.27 -48.42
CA GLN A 5 6.25 7.13 -48.37
C GLN A 5 5.06 6.64 -49.21
N LEU A 6 5.22 5.53 -49.96
CA LEU A 6 4.16 4.95 -50.80
C LEU A 6 3.81 3.50 -50.41
N ALA A 7 4.31 3.00 -49.28
CA ALA A 7 4.02 1.66 -48.82
C ALA A 7 2.55 1.54 -48.42
N LYS A 8 1.79 0.67 -49.10
CA LYS A 8 0.43 0.30 -48.67
C LYS A 8 0.48 -0.16 -47.21
N PRO A 9 -0.48 0.23 -46.35
CA PRO A 9 -0.52 -0.25 -44.97
C PRO A 9 -0.46 -1.77 -45.00
N HIS A 10 0.41 -2.34 -44.15
CA HIS A 10 0.64 -3.78 -44.11
C HIS A 10 -0.71 -4.52 -44.16
N LYS A 11 -0.89 -5.39 -45.16
CA LYS A 11 -2.15 -6.14 -45.38
C LYS A 11 -2.64 -6.82 -44.09
N ASN A 12 -1.70 -7.24 -43.24
CA ASN A 12 -1.94 -7.64 -41.86
C ASN A 12 -1.47 -6.53 -40.91
N LYS A 13 -2.43 -5.84 -40.28
CA LYS A 13 -2.16 -4.72 -39.36
C LYS A 13 -1.32 -5.12 -38.15
N VAL A 14 -1.47 -6.34 -37.64
CA VAL A 14 -0.71 -6.83 -36.47
C VAL A 14 0.74 -7.07 -36.86
N PHE A 15 0.97 -7.71 -38.02
CA PHE A 15 2.32 -7.95 -38.52
C PHE A 15 3.04 -6.63 -38.85
N GLY A 16 2.32 -5.67 -39.42
CA GLY A 16 2.85 -4.34 -39.71
C GLY A 16 3.33 -3.60 -38.46
N LYS A 17 2.48 -3.52 -37.43
CA LYS A 17 2.86 -2.90 -36.15
C LYS A 17 4.10 -3.54 -35.54
N ARG A 18 4.22 -4.88 -35.61
CA ARG A 18 5.39 -5.61 -35.10
C ARG A 18 6.64 -5.32 -35.93
N TYR A 19 6.52 -5.28 -37.25
CA TYR A 19 7.61 -4.91 -38.14
C TYR A 19 8.14 -3.51 -37.84
N ASP A 20 7.24 -2.52 -37.73
CA ASP A 20 7.63 -1.14 -37.43
C ASP A 20 8.26 -0.99 -36.05
N PHE A 21 7.72 -1.70 -35.04
CA PHE A 21 8.28 -1.73 -33.69
C PHE A 21 9.72 -2.28 -33.68
N VAL A 22 9.96 -3.43 -34.34
CA VAL A 22 11.29 -4.04 -34.42
C VAL A 22 12.25 -3.17 -35.23
N LYS A 23 11.78 -2.60 -36.35
CA LYS A 23 12.56 -1.66 -37.18
C LYS A 23 13.01 -0.45 -36.36
N ASN A 24 12.11 0.12 -35.56
CA ASN A 24 12.43 1.25 -34.69
C ASN A 24 13.39 0.87 -33.57
N LEU A 25 13.22 -0.30 -32.92
CA LEU A 25 14.17 -0.80 -31.93
C LEU A 25 15.58 -0.96 -32.49
N ILE A 26 15.72 -1.55 -33.69
CA ILE A 26 17.03 -1.71 -34.34
C ILE A 26 17.63 -0.34 -34.65
N LYS A 27 16.81 0.57 -35.18
CA LYS A 27 17.25 1.92 -35.53
C LYS A 27 17.75 2.67 -34.29
N THR A 28 16.94 2.76 -33.25
CA THR A 28 17.26 3.51 -32.03
C THR A 28 18.48 2.96 -31.30
N ASN A 29 18.60 1.63 -31.17
CA ASN A 29 19.64 1.03 -30.34
C ASN A 29 20.97 0.78 -31.05
N PHE A 30 20.98 0.63 -32.38
CA PHE A 30 22.18 0.21 -33.11
C PHE A 30 22.60 1.17 -34.23
N LEU A 31 21.68 1.92 -34.83
CA LEU A 31 21.97 2.74 -36.03
C LEU A 31 21.79 4.26 -35.81
N GLY A 32 21.23 4.69 -34.68
CA GLY A 32 20.95 6.08 -34.37
C GLY A 32 19.73 6.67 -35.09
N GLU A 33 19.44 7.96 -34.86
CA GLU A 33 18.22 8.61 -35.38
C GLU A 33 18.30 8.98 -36.87
N THR A 34 19.51 9.03 -37.44
CA THR A 34 19.78 9.37 -38.84
C THR A 34 19.04 8.43 -39.79
N GLU A 35 18.46 8.97 -40.87
CA GLU A 35 17.85 8.14 -41.90
C GLU A 35 18.89 7.20 -42.53
N LEU A 36 18.52 5.94 -42.75
CA LEU A 36 19.39 4.91 -43.34
C LEU A 36 20.01 5.32 -44.68
N SER A 37 19.32 6.15 -45.46
CA SER A 37 19.80 6.71 -46.73
C SER A 37 20.94 7.73 -46.57
N ASN A 38 21.10 8.29 -45.38
CA ASN A 38 22.06 9.35 -45.06
C ASN A 38 23.18 8.86 -44.13
N LEU A 39 23.13 7.60 -43.67
CA LEU A 39 24.21 6.99 -42.90
C LEU A 39 25.43 6.77 -43.79
N ASN A 40 26.60 7.20 -43.30
CA ASN A 40 27.84 6.87 -43.98
C ASN A 40 28.14 5.36 -43.81
N ARG A 41 28.98 4.82 -44.70
CA ARG A 41 29.31 3.39 -44.71
C ARG A 41 29.95 2.91 -43.39
N LYS A 42 30.68 3.78 -42.70
CA LYS A 42 31.40 3.44 -41.47
C LYS A 42 30.43 3.24 -40.30
N ASP A 43 29.52 4.19 -40.10
CA ASP A 43 28.53 4.15 -39.01
C ASP A 43 27.54 2.99 -39.20
N LEU A 44 27.19 2.69 -40.47
CA LEU A 44 26.38 1.52 -40.79
C LEU A 44 27.09 0.21 -40.40
N LEU A 45 28.39 0.08 -40.70
CA LEU A 45 29.16 -1.10 -40.35
C LEU A 45 29.29 -1.26 -38.84
N GLU A 46 29.59 -0.17 -38.11
CA GLU A 46 29.69 -0.19 -36.64
C GLU A 46 28.36 -0.59 -35.98
N GLY A 47 27.23 -0.08 -36.47
CA GLY A 47 25.92 -0.45 -35.96
C GLY A 47 25.56 -1.91 -36.23
N VAL A 48 25.92 -2.42 -37.40
CA VAL A 48 25.76 -3.86 -37.74
C VAL A 48 26.65 -4.72 -36.85
N GLU A 49 27.89 -4.33 -36.59
CA GLU A 49 28.80 -5.03 -35.67
C GLU A 49 28.22 -5.12 -34.26
N LYS A 50 27.69 -4.01 -33.71
CA LYS A 50 27.03 -4.01 -32.40
C LYS A 50 25.76 -4.88 -32.35
N LEU A 51 24.99 -4.90 -33.44
CA LEU A 51 23.82 -5.76 -33.55
C LEU A 51 24.21 -7.24 -33.57
N ILE A 52 25.28 -7.60 -34.29
CA ILE A 52 25.83 -8.95 -34.31
C ILE A 52 26.36 -9.32 -32.92
N GLU A 53 27.09 -8.43 -32.24
CA GLU A 53 27.58 -8.68 -30.88
C GLU A 53 26.42 -8.92 -29.89
N PHE A 54 25.34 -8.14 -29.99
CA PHE A 54 24.13 -8.35 -29.19
C PHE A 54 23.45 -9.69 -29.53
N TYR A 55 23.31 -10.01 -30.81
CA TYR A 55 22.76 -11.28 -31.27
C TYR A 55 23.59 -12.46 -30.76
N ASP A 56 24.91 -12.36 -30.79
CA ASP A 56 25.82 -13.37 -30.27
C ASP A 56 25.64 -13.51 -28.76
N LYS A 57 25.60 -12.40 -27.99
CA LYS A 57 25.32 -12.46 -26.55
C LYS A 57 23.97 -13.13 -26.24
N LEU A 58 22.95 -12.86 -27.05
CA LEU A 58 21.63 -13.47 -26.90
C LEU A 58 21.65 -14.98 -27.21
N ASN A 59 22.37 -15.41 -28.24
CA ASN A 59 22.51 -16.83 -28.57
C ASN A 59 23.33 -17.62 -27.55
N HIS A 60 24.25 -16.95 -26.84
CA HIS A 60 24.99 -17.53 -25.73
C HIS A 60 24.26 -17.41 -24.39
N ALA A 61 23.07 -16.80 -24.36
CA ALA A 61 22.26 -16.74 -23.16
C ALA A 61 21.63 -18.12 -22.90
N GLU A 62 22.00 -18.74 -21.78
CA GLU A 62 21.40 -19.99 -21.34
C GLU A 62 20.18 -19.70 -20.48
N ILE A 63 19.01 -20.13 -20.95
CA ILE A 63 17.77 -20.08 -20.17
C ILE A 63 17.59 -21.44 -19.51
N LEU A 64 17.72 -21.48 -18.19
CA LEU A 64 17.31 -22.64 -17.41
C LEU A 64 15.79 -22.60 -17.21
N LEU A 65 15.06 -23.29 -18.08
CA LEU A 65 13.63 -23.46 -17.91
C LEU A 65 13.35 -24.62 -16.95
N ILE A 66 12.76 -24.32 -15.81
CA ILE A 66 12.28 -25.34 -14.88
C ILE A 66 10.78 -25.51 -15.11
N THR A 67 10.41 -26.66 -15.68
CA THR A 67 9.01 -27.03 -15.87
C THR A 67 8.57 -27.90 -14.70
N VAL A 68 7.49 -27.50 -14.06
CA VAL A 68 6.89 -28.21 -12.94
C VAL A 68 5.50 -28.70 -13.33
N PRO A 69 5.07 -29.88 -12.84
CA PRO A 69 3.82 -30.50 -13.24
C PRO A 69 2.58 -29.78 -12.67
N ASN A 70 2.74 -29.00 -11.61
CA ASN A 70 1.66 -28.21 -11.02
C ASN A 70 2.25 -27.01 -10.25
N LEU A 71 1.38 -26.08 -9.89
CA LEU A 71 1.73 -24.85 -9.17
C LEU A 71 2.48 -25.16 -7.85
N ASN A 72 2.11 -26.23 -7.15
CA ASN A 72 2.69 -26.64 -5.87
C ASN A 72 4.17 -27.08 -5.96
N GLU A 73 4.54 -27.82 -6.99
CA GLU A 73 5.94 -28.17 -7.24
C GLU A 73 6.75 -26.94 -7.68
N GLY A 74 6.14 -26.03 -8.44
CA GLY A 74 6.68 -24.71 -8.70
C GLY A 74 7.05 -23.98 -7.43
N PHE A 75 6.15 -23.96 -6.44
CA PHE A 75 6.40 -23.33 -5.16
C PHE A 75 7.55 -23.95 -4.38
N THR A 76 7.69 -25.28 -4.41
CA THR A 76 8.81 -25.96 -3.74
C THR A 76 10.15 -25.59 -4.36
N VAL A 77 10.21 -25.51 -5.70
CA VAL A 77 11.38 -25.04 -6.44
C VAL A 77 11.68 -23.58 -6.12
N PHE A 78 10.68 -22.69 -6.20
CA PHE A 78 10.85 -21.25 -5.92
C PHE A 78 11.32 -20.99 -4.48
N THR A 79 10.67 -21.60 -3.49
CA THR A 79 11.06 -21.46 -2.06
C THR A 79 12.47 -21.95 -1.79
N SER A 80 12.91 -23.01 -2.47
CA SER A 80 14.29 -23.52 -2.37
C SER A 80 15.32 -22.59 -3.01
N PHE A 81 14.99 -21.90 -4.12
CA PHE A 81 15.88 -20.92 -4.76
C PHE A 81 16.04 -19.62 -3.96
N ASN A 82 15.00 -19.20 -3.21
CA ASN A 82 15.07 -18.01 -2.35
C ASN A 82 16.07 -18.11 -1.21
N ALA A 83 16.52 -19.31 -0.86
CA ALA A 83 17.59 -19.49 0.11
C ALA A 83 18.95 -18.92 -0.38
N LYS A 84 19.07 -18.51 -1.67
CA LYS A 84 20.33 -18.07 -2.29
C LYS A 84 20.29 -16.71 -3.04
N GLY A 85 19.21 -15.94 -2.99
CA GLY A 85 19.07 -14.67 -3.74
C GLY A 85 17.93 -13.76 -3.25
N LEU A 86 17.63 -12.66 -3.98
CA LEU A 86 16.63 -11.63 -3.64
C LEU A 86 15.35 -12.28 -3.05
N PRO A 87 15.03 -12.04 -1.77
CA PRO A 87 14.00 -12.82 -1.08
C PRO A 87 12.62 -12.54 -1.67
N LEU A 88 11.81 -13.60 -1.91
CA LEU A 88 10.38 -13.44 -2.19
C LEU A 88 9.75 -12.54 -1.13
N THR A 89 8.90 -11.63 -1.57
CA THR A 89 8.16 -10.75 -0.67
C THR A 89 7.01 -11.52 -0.02
N LEU A 90 6.50 -11.01 1.11
CA LEU A 90 5.28 -11.55 1.73
C LEU A 90 4.13 -11.59 0.71
N LEU A 91 4.08 -10.62 -0.21
CA LEU A 91 3.10 -10.52 -1.28
C LEU A 91 3.17 -11.69 -2.26
N ASP A 92 4.37 -12.05 -2.73
CA ASP A 92 4.54 -13.14 -3.71
C ASP A 92 4.14 -14.48 -3.12
N LEU A 93 4.51 -14.71 -1.86
CA LEU A 93 4.12 -15.93 -1.15
C LEU A 93 2.62 -15.92 -0.81
N PHE A 94 2.04 -14.76 -0.55
CA PHE A 94 0.60 -14.65 -0.35
C PHE A 94 -0.18 -14.99 -1.63
N LYS A 95 0.29 -14.53 -2.80
CA LYS A 95 -0.24 -14.92 -4.11
C LYS A 95 -0.23 -16.44 -4.28
N SER A 96 0.87 -17.07 -3.87
CA SER A 96 1.04 -18.51 -4.00
C SER A 96 -0.01 -19.32 -3.25
N PHE A 97 -0.26 -18.96 -1.98
CA PHE A 97 -1.23 -19.67 -1.16
C PHE A 97 -2.64 -19.54 -1.71
N TYR A 98 -3.03 -18.33 -2.10
CA TYR A 98 -4.32 -18.10 -2.71
C TYR A 98 -4.51 -18.91 -4.01
N LEU A 99 -3.55 -18.82 -4.95
CA LEU A 99 -3.67 -19.53 -6.23
C LEU A 99 -3.68 -21.05 -6.06
N LYS A 100 -2.96 -21.57 -5.06
CA LYS A 100 -2.99 -22.99 -4.71
C LYS A 100 -4.39 -23.43 -4.28
N GLU A 101 -5.03 -22.68 -3.37
CA GLU A 101 -6.36 -23.06 -2.86
C GLU A 101 -7.48 -22.78 -3.88
N ALA A 102 -7.23 -21.93 -4.88
CA ALA A 102 -8.14 -21.68 -5.99
C ALA A 102 -8.07 -22.74 -7.10
N ASP A 103 -6.97 -23.50 -7.17
CA ASP A 103 -6.73 -24.48 -8.24
C ASP A 103 -7.79 -25.58 -8.26
N GLY A 104 -8.38 -25.83 -9.43
CA GLY A 104 -9.49 -26.76 -9.61
C GLY A 104 -10.83 -26.35 -8.98
N GLN A 105 -10.89 -25.21 -8.25
CA GLN A 105 -12.14 -24.68 -7.69
C GLN A 105 -12.78 -23.63 -8.60
N ILE A 106 -11.96 -22.74 -9.18
CA ILE A 106 -12.36 -21.71 -10.13
C ILE A 106 -11.44 -21.70 -11.35
N SER A 107 -11.80 -20.97 -12.41
CA SER A 107 -10.92 -20.89 -13.58
C SER A 107 -9.62 -20.14 -13.27
N GLN A 108 -8.58 -20.42 -14.04
CA GLN A 108 -7.31 -19.71 -13.90
C GLN A 108 -7.50 -18.20 -14.16
N GLU A 109 -8.33 -17.83 -15.13
CA GLU A 109 -8.65 -16.43 -15.41
C GLU A 109 -9.36 -15.75 -14.24
N GLU A 110 -10.32 -16.43 -13.61
CA GLU A 110 -11.05 -15.89 -12.45
C GLU A 110 -10.12 -15.73 -11.25
N SER A 111 -9.30 -16.74 -10.96
CA SER A 111 -8.37 -16.69 -9.83
C SER A 111 -7.37 -15.54 -9.98
N VAL A 112 -6.77 -15.39 -11.16
CA VAL A 112 -5.89 -14.26 -11.48
C VAL A 112 -6.63 -12.93 -11.37
N SER A 113 -7.85 -12.82 -11.89
CA SER A 113 -8.65 -11.59 -11.82
C SER A 113 -8.90 -11.13 -10.38
N LYS A 114 -9.26 -12.04 -9.46
CA LYS A 114 -9.47 -11.68 -8.04
C LYS A 114 -8.17 -11.25 -7.35
N TRP A 115 -7.06 -11.89 -7.70
CA TRP A 115 -5.75 -11.48 -7.20
C TRP A 115 -5.41 -10.06 -7.65
N GLU A 116 -5.56 -9.76 -8.94
CA GLU A 116 -5.30 -8.43 -9.49
C GLU A 116 -6.27 -7.39 -8.88
N GLU A 117 -7.54 -7.74 -8.63
CA GLU A 117 -8.47 -6.86 -7.90
C GLU A 117 -7.92 -6.49 -6.52
N LEU A 118 -7.45 -7.46 -5.72
CA LEU A 118 -6.89 -7.18 -4.41
C LEU A 118 -5.66 -6.28 -4.48
N ILE A 119 -4.74 -6.56 -5.40
CA ILE A 119 -3.45 -5.88 -5.46
C ILE A 119 -3.55 -4.48 -6.07
N SER A 120 -4.47 -4.27 -7.02
CA SER A 120 -4.73 -2.96 -7.63
C SER A 120 -5.11 -1.87 -6.61
N ILE A 121 -5.73 -2.25 -5.49
CA ILE A 121 -6.07 -1.33 -4.38
C ILE A 121 -4.81 -0.67 -3.78
N PHE A 122 -3.65 -1.32 -3.90
CA PHE A 122 -2.39 -0.88 -3.32
C PHE A 122 -1.42 -0.29 -4.34
N HIS A 123 -1.88 0.01 -5.55
CA HIS A 123 -1.05 0.59 -6.59
C HIS A 123 -0.67 2.05 -6.28
N ASN A 124 0.51 2.45 -6.77
CA ASN A 124 0.91 3.85 -6.89
C ASN A 124 0.40 4.43 -8.23
N ASP A 125 0.74 5.71 -8.49
CA ASP A 125 0.39 6.41 -9.72
C ASP A 125 0.97 5.76 -11.01
N ASN A 126 1.96 4.87 -10.88
CA ASN A 126 2.56 4.11 -11.98
C ASN A 126 1.94 2.71 -12.15
N GLU A 127 0.81 2.43 -11.50
CA GLU A 127 0.14 1.11 -11.49
C GLU A 127 1.00 -0.02 -10.90
N GLU A 128 1.97 0.30 -10.05
CA GLU A 128 2.80 -0.69 -9.35
C GLU A 128 2.38 -0.84 -7.89
N PRO A 129 2.28 -2.08 -7.35
CA PRO A 129 1.89 -2.30 -5.96
C PRO A 129 2.95 -1.78 -4.98
N ILE A 130 2.50 -1.00 -4.00
CA ILE A 130 3.36 -0.53 -2.91
C ILE A 130 3.51 -1.63 -1.85
N THR A 131 4.52 -2.50 -2.00
CA THR A 131 4.76 -3.69 -1.16
C THR A 131 4.69 -3.43 0.35
N ASN A 132 5.19 -2.28 0.80
CA ASN A 132 5.14 -1.91 2.22
C ASN A 132 3.72 -1.64 2.72
N VAL A 133 2.85 -1.07 1.88
CA VAL A 133 1.43 -0.84 2.23
C VAL A 133 0.68 -2.17 2.23
N VAL A 134 0.93 -3.05 1.26
CA VAL A 134 0.35 -4.41 1.27
C VAL A 134 0.74 -5.17 2.53
N THR A 135 2.02 -5.12 2.91
CA THR A 135 2.51 -5.75 4.14
C THR A 135 1.84 -5.15 5.38
N GLN A 136 1.69 -3.82 5.45
CA GLN A 136 0.96 -3.18 6.55
C GLN A 136 -0.51 -3.61 6.59
N PHE A 137 -1.18 -3.68 5.44
CA PHE A 137 -2.56 -4.15 5.35
C PHE A 137 -2.68 -5.58 5.90
N LEU A 138 -1.87 -6.52 5.41
CA LEU A 138 -1.92 -7.92 5.85
C LEU A 138 -1.67 -8.05 7.36
N LEU A 139 -0.67 -7.36 7.92
CA LEU A 139 -0.40 -7.39 9.36
C LEU A 139 -1.57 -6.81 10.17
N ASN A 140 -2.13 -5.68 9.73
CA ASN A 140 -3.26 -5.05 10.40
C ASN A 140 -4.55 -5.87 10.26
N ASN A 141 -4.83 -6.44 9.09
CA ASN A 141 -5.97 -7.32 8.87
C ASN A 141 -5.91 -8.51 9.81
N TYR A 142 -4.76 -9.20 9.85
CA TYR A 142 -4.59 -10.35 10.73
C TYR A 142 -4.75 -9.98 12.20
N ASP A 143 -4.05 -8.93 12.67
CA ASP A 143 -4.15 -8.49 14.06
C ASP A 143 -5.58 -8.06 14.43
N THR A 144 -6.33 -7.49 13.49
CA THR A 144 -7.65 -6.95 13.75
C THR A 144 -8.71 -8.05 13.74
N PHE A 145 -8.72 -8.91 12.72
CA PHE A 145 -9.84 -9.80 12.41
C PHE A 145 -9.55 -11.28 12.68
N GLU A 146 -8.31 -11.72 12.54
CA GLU A 146 -7.99 -13.17 12.58
C GLU A 146 -7.37 -13.60 13.91
N SER A 147 -6.51 -12.76 14.48
CA SER A 147 -5.85 -13.04 15.75
C SER A 147 -6.83 -12.97 16.92
N GLN A 148 -6.68 -13.89 17.86
CA GLN A 148 -7.33 -13.85 19.18
C GLN A 148 -6.39 -13.34 20.28
N LYS A 149 -5.11 -13.12 19.95
CA LYS A 149 -4.08 -12.69 20.92
C LYS A 149 -4.08 -11.16 21.06
N ASN A 150 -3.56 -10.68 22.20
CA ASN A 150 -3.36 -9.25 22.50
C ASN A 150 -2.04 -8.68 21.96
N GLY A 151 -1.31 -9.45 21.16
CA GLY A 151 -0.03 -9.07 20.56
C GLY A 151 -0.13 -8.93 19.04
N SER A 152 0.75 -8.11 18.48
CA SER A 152 0.88 -7.90 17.04
C SER A 152 1.75 -9.00 16.43
N ILE A 153 1.37 -9.49 15.26
CA ILE A 153 2.19 -10.43 14.49
C ILE A 153 3.32 -9.72 13.75
N THR A 154 4.37 -10.46 13.40
CA THR A 154 5.46 -9.99 12.53
C THR A 154 5.27 -10.46 11.10
N GLN A 155 5.95 -9.83 10.15
CA GLN A 155 5.97 -10.25 8.74
C GLN A 155 6.34 -11.72 8.58
N ASN A 156 7.35 -12.21 9.31
CA ASN A 156 7.79 -13.61 9.26
C ASN A 156 6.71 -14.58 9.75
N THR A 157 5.92 -14.17 10.76
CA THR A 157 4.81 -15.00 11.26
C THR A 157 3.56 -14.91 10.39
N ALA A 158 3.34 -13.77 9.72
CA ALA A 158 2.14 -13.54 8.89
C ALA A 158 1.97 -14.61 7.82
N LEU A 159 3.07 -15.03 7.21
CA LEU A 159 3.07 -16.01 6.14
C LEU A 159 2.39 -17.32 6.53
N LYS A 160 2.90 -17.99 7.56
CA LYS A 160 2.38 -19.28 8.04
C LYS A 160 0.93 -19.18 8.54
N LEU A 161 0.55 -18.01 9.04
CA LEU A 161 -0.79 -17.77 9.56
C LEU A 161 -1.79 -17.58 8.43
N TYR A 162 -1.41 -16.88 7.36
CA TYR A 162 -2.26 -16.74 6.18
C TYR A 162 -2.32 -18.01 5.33
N GLU A 163 -1.23 -18.78 5.24
CA GLU A 163 -1.27 -20.12 4.64
C GLU A 163 -2.34 -20.98 5.32
N ARG A 164 -2.39 -20.96 6.65
CA ARG A 164 -3.42 -21.67 7.42
C ARG A 164 -4.83 -21.11 7.15
N ILE A 165 -5.00 -19.79 7.13
CA ILE A 165 -6.32 -19.20 6.85
C ILE A 165 -6.82 -19.63 5.48
N PHE A 166 -6.00 -19.56 4.43
CA PHE A 166 -6.44 -20.00 3.11
C PHE A 166 -6.72 -21.50 3.05
N HIS A 167 -5.96 -22.31 3.77
CA HIS A 167 -6.28 -23.74 3.91
C HIS A 167 -7.62 -24.00 4.63
N ASP A 168 -7.93 -23.22 5.67
CA ASP A 168 -9.12 -23.43 6.51
C ASP A 168 -10.40 -22.79 5.91
N GLU A 169 -10.29 -21.59 5.32
CA GLU A 169 -11.40 -20.82 4.73
C GLU A 169 -11.50 -20.97 3.19
N GLY A 170 -10.50 -21.57 2.55
CA GLY A 170 -10.44 -21.74 1.10
C GLY A 170 -10.13 -20.44 0.34
N TYR A 171 -10.20 -20.53 -0.99
CA TYR A 171 -9.91 -19.42 -1.89
C TYR A 171 -10.85 -18.21 -1.72
N GLU A 172 -12.09 -18.42 -1.26
CA GLU A 172 -13.11 -17.38 -1.07
C GLU A 172 -12.69 -16.33 -0.04
N TYR A 173 -11.73 -16.63 0.85
CA TYR A 173 -11.17 -15.66 1.77
C TYR A 173 -10.60 -14.41 1.06
N ILE A 174 -10.20 -14.52 -0.22
CA ILE A 174 -9.76 -13.36 -1.00
C ILE A 174 -10.84 -12.28 -1.12
N ASP A 175 -12.11 -12.66 -1.20
CA ASP A 175 -13.22 -11.69 -1.30
C ASP A 175 -13.36 -10.89 0.00
N ASN A 176 -13.09 -11.53 1.14
CA ASN A 176 -13.02 -10.85 2.44
C ASN A 176 -11.84 -9.87 2.50
N LEU A 177 -10.68 -10.26 1.97
CA LEU A 177 -9.51 -9.40 1.91
C LEU A 177 -9.74 -8.20 1.01
N ILE A 178 -10.35 -8.37 -0.17
CA ILE A 178 -10.67 -7.28 -1.10
C ILE A 178 -11.54 -6.23 -0.41
N LYS A 179 -12.63 -6.67 0.26
CA LYS A 179 -13.51 -5.74 1.01
C LYS A 179 -12.75 -4.99 2.10
N LYS A 180 -11.95 -5.71 2.89
CA LYS A 180 -11.16 -5.13 3.97
C LYS A 180 -10.05 -4.20 3.45
N ALA A 181 -9.44 -4.50 2.30
CA ALA A 181 -8.43 -3.66 1.64
C ALA A 181 -9.04 -2.33 1.20
N LYS A 182 -10.25 -2.34 0.62
CA LYS A 182 -11.00 -1.12 0.28
C LYS A 182 -11.32 -0.27 1.53
N VAL A 183 -11.67 -0.89 2.66
CA VAL A 183 -11.82 -0.16 3.94
C VAL A 183 -10.47 0.41 4.40
N PHE A 184 -9.39 -0.36 4.31
CA PHE A 184 -8.05 0.07 4.74
C PHE A 184 -7.48 1.22 3.91
N SER A 185 -7.84 1.35 2.62
CA SER A 185 -7.34 2.45 1.80
C SER A 185 -7.81 3.83 2.28
N ASN A 186 -8.94 3.91 2.98
CA ASN A 186 -9.46 5.15 3.56
C ASN A 186 -8.58 5.73 4.69
N MET A 187 -7.61 4.96 5.21
CA MET A 187 -6.78 5.35 6.35
C MET A 187 -5.27 5.36 6.04
N ASN A 188 -4.88 5.21 4.78
CA ASN A 188 -3.48 5.18 4.37
C ASN A 188 -3.21 6.27 3.32
N GLY A 189 -2.42 7.29 3.68
CA GLY A 189 -2.17 8.44 2.80
C GLY A 189 -1.26 8.17 1.59
N LYS A 190 -0.85 6.92 1.33
CA LYS A 190 0.07 6.55 0.24
C LYS A 190 -0.61 5.88 -0.96
N ILE A 191 -1.89 5.56 -0.84
CA ILE A 191 -2.68 4.88 -1.88
C ILE A 191 -3.97 5.65 -2.11
N GLU A 192 -4.59 5.44 -3.27
CA GLU A 192 -5.86 6.07 -3.59
C GLU A 192 -6.95 5.59 -2.62
N THR A 193 -7.75 6.55 -2.12
CA THR A 193 -8.90 6.23 -1.28
C THR A 193 -10.02 5.66 -2.12
N ILE A 194 -10.48 4.47 -1.76
CA ILE A 194 -11.66 3.85 -2.36
C ILE A 194 -12.83 4.09 -1.41
N ASP A 195 -13.64 5.10 -1.72
CA ASP A 195 -14.71 5.57 -0.82
C ASP A 195 -15.94 4.64 -0.84
N ILE A 196 -15.77 3.43 -0.31
CA ILE A 196 -16.89 2.49 -0.07
C ILE A 196 -17.66 2.82 1.21
N LEU A 197 -17.15 3.73 2.04
CA LEU A 197 -17.70 4.10 3.34
C LEU A 197 -18.57 5.36 3.26
N ASN A 198 -18.47 6.14 2.18
CA ASN A 198 -19.08 7.45 2.01
C ASN A 198 -18.73 8.37 3.19
N LEU A 199 -17.44 8.47 3.52
CA LEU A 199 -16.96 9.31 4.62
C LEU A 199 -17.09 10.78 4.24
N ASP A 200 -17.60 11.59 5.18
CA ASP A 200 -17.60 13.03 5.00
C ASP A 200 -16.18 13.63 5.07
N ASP A 201 -16.03 14.84 4.53
CA ASP A 201 -14.76 15.57 4.48
C ASP A 201 -14.12 15.73 5.88
N ASP A 202 -14.94 15.83 6.94
CA ASP A 202 -14.46 15.94 8.33
C ASP A 202 -13.71 14.66 8.77
N ILE A 203 -14.30 13.49 8.54
CA ILE A 203 -13.67 12.21 8.88
C ILE A 203 -12.45 11.96 7.99
N GLN A 204 -12.55 12.24 6.68
CA GLN A 204 -11.42 12.09 5.77
C GLN A 204 -10.23 12.96 6.20
N GLN A 205 -10.48 14.23 6.55
CA GLN A 205 -9.44 15.13 7.04
C GLN A 205 -8.82 14.63 8.36
N LYS A 206 -9.62 14.06 9.27
CA LYS A 206 -9.11 13.48 10.53
C LYS A 206 -8.23 12.25 10.31
N LEU A 207 -8.59 11.39 9.35
CA LEU A 207 -7.75 10.25 8.96
C LEU A 207 -6.44 10.72 8.33
N PHE A 208 -6.48 11.75 7.49
CA PHE A 208 -5.28 12.38 6.93
C PHE A 208 -4.39 12.99 8.02
N ASP A 209 -4.95 13.73 8.98
CA ASP A 209 -4.21 14.32 10.08
C ASP A 209 -3.54 13.24 10.95
N LEU A 210 -4.23 12.11 11.16
CA LEU A 210 -3.69 10.94 11.84
C LEU A 210 -2.54 10.25 11.07
N ASP A 211 -2.60 10.19 9.75
CA ASP A 211 -1.49 9.71 8.91
C ASP A 211 -0.26 10.62 9.06
N LYS A 212 -0.45 11.96 9.02
CA LYS A 212 0.62 12.95 9.27
C LYS A 212 1.21 12.87 10.68
N LEU A 213 0.43 12.45 11.67
CA LEU A 213 0.87 12.19 13.03
C LEU A 213 1.59 10.83 13.21
N GLU A 214 1.78 10.07 12.13
CA GLU A 214 2.43 8.75 12.12
C GLU A 214 1.74 7.74 13.06
N SER A 215 0.41 7.80 13.13
CA SER A 215 -0.42 7.07 14.10
C SER A 215 -0.67 5.58 13.78
N THR A 216 0.24 4.94 13.04
CA THR A 216 0.11 3.55 12.54
C THR A 216 -0.17 2.51 13.62
N GLN A 217 0.15 2.81 14.87
CA GLN A 217 -0.08 1.92 16.01
C GLN A 217 -1.56 1.83 16.39
N ALA A 218 -2.36 2.86 16.09
CA ALA A 218 -3.80 2.87 16.28
C ALA A 218 -4.57 2.22 15.12
N TYR A 219 -3.89 1.82 14.05
CA TYR A 219 -4.55 1.25 12.87
C TYR A 219 -5.50 0.08 13.16
N PRO A 220 -5.24 -0.87 14.08
CA PRO A 220 -6.14 -2.01 14.28
C PRO A 220 -7.51 -1.57 14.77
N ILE A 221 -7.55 -0.60 15.70
CA ILE A 221 -8.81 -0.13 16.24
C ILE A 221 -9.54 0.79 15.26
N ILE A 222 -8.82 1.65 14.54
CA ILE A 222 -9.43 2.46 13.46
C ILE A 222 -10.02 1.54 12.40
N PHE A 223 -9.24 0.56 11.93
CA PHE A 223 -9.66 -0.39 10.90
C PHE A 223 -10.87 -1.22 11.34
N PHE A 224 -10.88 -1.70 12.59
CA PHE A 224 -12.03 -2.39 13.16
C PHE A 224 -13.30 -1.54 13.14
N LEU A 225 -13.19 -0.28 13.58
CA LEU A 225 -14.34 0.63 13.67
C LEU A 225 -14.85 1.06 12.29
N LEU A 226 -13.96 1.32 11.33
CA LEU A 226 -14.35 1.59 9.93
C LEU A 226 -15.00 0.35 9.28
N ASN A 227 -14.51 -0.85 9.57
CA ASN A 227 -15.17 -2.08 9.12
C ASN A 227 -16.56 -2.25 9.76
N LYS A 228 -16.74 -1.89 11.04
CA LYS A 228 -18.09 -1.84 11.65
C LYS A 228 -18.98 -0.78 11.00
N LEU A 229 -18.42 0.35 10.56
CA LEU A 229 -19.16 1.41 9.86
C LEU A 229 -19.69 0.91 8.51
N LEU A 230 -18.89 0.13 7.76
CA LEU A 230 -19.32 -0.50 6.50
C LEU A 230 -20.64 -1.28 6.67
N TYR A 231 -20.80 -1.97 7.81
CA TYR A 231 -22.00 -2.74 8.14
C TYR A 231 -23.04 -1.96 8.97
N LYS A 232 -22.91 -0.63 9.07
CA LYS A 232 -23.79 0.27 9.83
C LYS A 232 -23.92 -0.11 11.31
N LYS A 233 -22.88 -0.71 11.89
CA LYS A 233 -22.82 -1.13 13.31
C LYS A 233 -22.24 -0.07 14.25
N ILE A 234 -21.86 1.08 13.70
CA ILE A 234 -21.40 2.27 14.42
C ILE A 234 -21.78 3.49 13.59
N THR A 235 -21.97 4.65 14.21
CA THR A 235 -22.29 5.90 13.52
C THR A 235 -21.03 6.70 13.19
N THR A 236 -21.09 7.50 12.13
CA THR A 236 -20.02 8.44 11.75
C THR A 236 -19.67 9.41 12.87
N SER A 237 -20.67 9.87 13.65
CA SER A 237 -20.45 10.72 14.83
C SER A 237 -19.57 10.05 15.89
N LEU A 238 -19.75 8.75 16.15
CA LEU A 238 -18.91 8.02 17.11
C LEU A 238 -17.50 7.80 16.58
N ILE A 239 -17.35 7.56 15.27
CA ILE A 239 -16.03 7.50 14.60
C ILE A 239 -15.32 8.83 14.75
N SER A 240 -15.95 9.93 14.29
CA SER A 240 -15.43 11.29 14.36
C SER A 240 -15.03 11.65 15.80
N ASN A 241 -15.87 11.33 16.79
CA ASN A 241 -15.55 11.52 18.21
C ASN A 241 -14.30 10.75 18.68
N PHE A 242 -14.07 9.54 18.17
CA PHE A 242 -12.89 8.77 18.51
C PHE A 242 -11.63 9.26 17.80
N LEU A 243 -11.74 9.66 16.53
CA LEU A 243 -10.62 10.24 15.77
C LEU A 243 -10.14 11.56 16.39
N ASP A 244 -11.04 12.44 16.82
CA ASP A 244 -10.69 13.69 17.54
C ASP A 244 -9.83 13.41 18.79
N PHE A 245 -10.21 12.37 19.53
CA PHE A 245 -9.46 11.92 20.68
C PHE A 245 -8.08 11.40 20.28
N LEU A 246 -7.98 10.59 19.24
CA LEU A 246 -6.69 10.06 18.77
C LEU A 246 -5.76 11.17 18.28
N ILE A 247 -6.27 12.17 17.54
CA ILE A 247 -5.48 13.33 17.11
C ILE A 247 -4.87 14.03 18.32
N THR A 248 -5.71 14.36 19.32
CA THR A 248 -5.25 15.00 20.56
C THR A 248 -4.24 14.13 21.31
N TYR A 249 -4.49 12.83 21.36
CA TYR A 249 -3.61 11.86 22.01
C TYR A 249 -2.24 11.77 21.32
N TYR A 250 -2.21 11.73 19.99
CA TYR A 250 -0.97 11.64 19.22
C TYR A 250 -0.19 12.93 19.19
N VAL A 251 -0.84 14.09 19.17
CA VAL A 251 -0.18 15.38 19.38
C VAL A 251 0.61 15.36 20.68
N ARG A 252 -0.05 14.98 21.78
CA ARG A 252 0.61 14.86 23.10
C ARG A 252 1.74 13.84 23.07
N ARG A 253 1.48 12.65 22.54
CA ARG A 253 2.45 11.55 22.48
C ARG A 253 3.67 11.90 21.65
N ASN A 254 3.52 12.62 20.54
CA ASN A 254 4.63 12.95 19.65
C ASN A 254 5.50 14.08 20.19
N ILE A 255 4.94 14.96 21.03
CA ILE A 255 5.71 15.99 21.73
C ILE A 255 6.46 15.41 22.93
N ILE A 256 5.85 14.49 23.68
CA ILE A 256 6.45 13.92 24.90
C ILE A 256 7.27 12.66 24.60
N LEU A 257 7.04 12.03 23.45
CA LEU A 257 7.60 10.72 23.05
C LEU A 257 7.20 9.56 23.99
N LYS A 258 6.09 9.73 24.72
CA LYS A 258 5.51 8.76 25.66
C LYS A 258 4.01 8.63 25.42
N PRO A 259 3.44 7.41 25.43
CA PRO A 259 4.10 6.11 25.65
C PRO A 259 4.81 5.56 24.41
N LYS A 260 5.59 4.48 24.59
CA LYS A 260 6.24 3.74 23.50
C LYS A 260 5.20 3.27 22.47
N ALA A 261 5.56 3.33 21.19
CA ALA A 261 4.69 2.94 20.07
C ALA A 261 4.09 1.53 20.23
N SER A 262 4.89 0.56 20.68
CA SER A 262 4.44 -0.82 20.94
C SER A 262 3.37 -0.91 22.03
N ASN A 263 3.40 -0.05 23.04
CA ASN A 263 2.38 -0.01 24.09
C ASN A 263 1.05 0.49 23.53
N ILE A 264 1.08 1.52 22.67
CA ILE A 264 -0.12 2.04 21.98
C ILE A 264 -0.72 0.95 21.09
N ARG A 265 0.13 0.24 20.33
CA ARG A 265 -0.28 -0.90 19.49
C ARG A 265 -0.98 -1.97 20.31
N ALA A 266 -0.42 -2.35 21.46
CA ALA A 266 -1.02 -3.32 22.36
C ALA A 266 -2.39 -2.86 22.88
N LYS A 267 -2.54 -1.56 23.22
CA LYS A 267 -3.84 -0.99 23.63
C LYS A 267 -4.87 -0.94 22.49
N ALA A 268 -4.45 -0.67 21.26
CA ALA A 268 -5.31 -0.75 20.09
C ALA A 268 -5.84 -2.18 19.89
N ILE A 269 -4.97 -3.19 19.91
CA ILE A 269 -5.37 -4.60 19.78
C ILE A 269 -6.25 -5.05 20.95
N GLN A 270 -5.90 -4.68 22.18
CA GLN A 270 -6.74 -4.94 23.37
C GLN A 270 -8.15 -4.37 23.18
N SER A 271 -8.25 -3.15 22.65
CA SER A 271 -9.53 -2.50 22.37
C SER A 271 -10.34 -3.26 21.33
N VAL A 272 -9.70 -3.74 20.25
CA VAL A 272 -10.36 -4.60 19.26
C VAL A 272 -10.93 -5.87 19.91
N ARG A 273 -10.17 -6.53 20.79
CA ARG A 273 -10.67 -7.74 21.50
C ARG A 273 -11.87 -7.46 22.37
N LEU A 274 -11.89 -6.33 23.08
CA LEU A 274 -13.02 -5.94 23.92
C LEU A 274 -14.31 -5.68 23.13
N LEU A 275 -14.18 -5.24 21.87
CA LEU A 275 -15.32 -4.93 21.01
C LEU A 275 -15.72 -6.04 20.05
N ARG A 276 -14.88 -7.06 19.86
CA ARG A 276 -15.07 -8.10 18.84
C ARG A 276 -16.44 -8.77 18.94
N GLU A 277 -16.84 -9.14 20.15
CA GLU A 277 -18.11 -9.83 20.44
C GLU A 277 -19.33 -8.90 20.45
N LYS A 278 -19.12 -7.59 20.25
CA LYS A 278 -20.22 -6.63 20.20
C LYS A 278 -20.72 -6.49 18.78
N ASP A 279 -22.03 -6.67 18.61
CA ASP A 279 -22.65 -6.44 17.31
C ASP A 279 -22.57 -4.96 16.93
N ASN A 280 -23.15 -4.09 17.75
CA ASN A 280 -23.16 -2.64 17.60
C ASN A 280 -22.22 -1.98 18.61
N ILE A 281 -21.61 -0.85 18.21
CA ILE A 281 -20.71 -0.05 19.03
C ILE A 281 -21.41 1.25 19.41
N ASP A 282 -21.44 1.55 20.70
CA ASP A 282 -22.09 2.74 21.25
C ASP A 282 -21.12 3.73 21.90
N LEU A 283 -21.66 4.81 22.47
CA LEU A 283 -20.86 5.83 23.15
C LEU A 283 -20.11 5.30 24.39
N LYS A 284 -20.68 4.32 25.12
CA LYS A 284 -20.02 3.72 26.29
C LYS A 284 -18.78 2.95 25.86
N ASP A 285 -18.85 2.25 24.73
CA ASP A 285 -17.73 1.53 24.15
C ASP A 285 -16.59 2.48 23.76
N ILE A 286 -16.92 3.56 23.04
CA ILE A 286 -15.93 4.58 22.67
C ILE A 286 -15.30 5.22 23.93
N LYS A 287 -16.10 5.50 24.97
CA LYS A 287 -15.57 6.01 26.25
C LYS A 287 -14.61 5.02 26.91
N GLU A 288 -14.90 3.73 26.87
CA GLU A 288 -14.05 2.71 27.47
C GLU A 288 -12.71 2.57 26.74
N ILE A 289 -12.72 2.55 25.41
CA ILE A 289 -11.50 2.55 24.59
C ILE A 289 -10.66 3.79 24.90
N LYS A 290 -11.28 4.97 24.99
CA LYS A 290 -10.57 6.22 25.36
C LYS A 290 -9.88 6.11 26.71
N LYS A 291 -10.51 5.46 27.71
CA LYS A 291 -9.86 5.22 29.01
C LYS A 291 -8.64 4.31 28.90
N ILE A 292 -8.71 3.26 28.08
CA ILE A 292 -7.60 2.32 27.86
C ILE A 292 -6.37 3.04 27.29
N PHE A 293 -6.56 3.95 26.34
CA PHE A 293 -5.48 4.77 25.81
C PHE A 293 -4.98 5.79 26.86
N LYS A 294 -5.91 6.49 27.53
CA LYS A 294 -5.57 7.47 28.58
C LYS A 294 -4.79 6.87 29.74
N SER A 295 -5.01 5.60 30.08
CA SER A 295 -4.32 4.96 31.21
C SER A 295 -2.80 4.84 31.04
N ILE A 296 -2.28 5.02 29.82
CA ILE A 296 -0.85 5.02 29.52
C ILE A 296 -0.36 6.36 28.95
N ALA A 297 -1.26 7.35 28.86
CA ALA A 297 -0.93 8.67 28.36
C ALA A 297 -0.07 9.45 29.36
N ALA A 298 0.71 10.39 28.85
CA ALA A 298 1.37 11.37 29.70
C ALA A 298 0.37 12.36 30.31
N THR A 299 0.70 12.90 31.48
CA THR A 299 -0.15 13.85 32.22
C THR A 299 -0.16 15.23 31.55
N ASP A 300 -1.07 16.10 32.00
CA ASP A 300 -1.17 17.46 31.47
C ASP A 300 0.05 18.31 31.89
N GLU A 301 0.62 18.06 33.07
CA GLU A 301 1.86 18.68 33.55
C GLU A 301 3.07 18.27 32.69
N GLU A 302 3.22 16.96 32.39
CA GLU A 302 4.26 16.48 31.49
C GLU A 302 4.13 17.13 30.11
N PHE A 303 2.91 17.29 29.61
CA PHE A 303 2.66 17.95 28.33
C PHE A 303 3.01 19.44 28.35
N LYS A 304 2.61 20.16 29.40
CA LYS A 304 2.93 21.59 29.55
C LYS A 304 4.45 21.83 29.55
N VAL A 305 5.19 21.05 30.32
CA VAL A 305 6.66 21.15 30.37
C VAL A 305 7.28 20.86 29.00
N ALA A 306 6.76 19.85 28.27
CA ALA A 306 7.27 19.53 26.95
C ALA A 306 6.99 20.61 25.90
N LEU A 307 5.88 21.35 26.03
CA LEU A 307 5.54 22.48 25.16
C LEU A 307 6.47 23.68 25.33
N ASP A 308 7.05 23.88 26.53
CA ASP A 308 8.05 24.93 26.77
C ASP A 308 9.41 24.61 26.10
N GLY A 309 9.58 23.40 25.60
CA GLY A 309 10.77 22.96 24.86
C GLY A 309 10.67 23.18 23.34
N SER A 310 11.72 22.75 22.63
CA SER A 310 11.81 22.88 21.17
C SER A 310 10.97 21.82 20.43
N ILE A 311 9.64 21.93 20.49
CA ILE A 311 8.71 20.93 19.91
C ILE A 311 8.89 20.70 18.41
N TYR A 312 9.38 21.69 17.66
CA TYR A 312 9.68 21.54 16.24
C TYR A 312 10.82 20.56 15.98
N ILE A 313 11.83 20.56 16.84
CA ILE A 313 12.95 19.61 16.78
C ILE A 313 12.47 18.22 17.18
N THR A 314 11.59 18.13 18.18
CA THR A 314 11.03 16.85 18.64
C THR A 314 10.13 16.19 17.59
N SER A 315 9.23 16.96 16.98
CA SER A 315 8.31 16.47 15.95
C SER A 315 7.89 17.58 15.00
N LYS A 316 8.57 17.66 13.85
CA LYS A 316 8.27 18.62 12.77
C LYS A 316 6.82 18.50 12.29
N ASN A 317 6.34 17.28 12.01
CA ASN A 317 4.99 17.04 11.49
C ASN A 317 3.91 17.44 12.48
N THR A 318 4.06 17.07 13.76
CA THR A 318 3.12 17.45 14.82
C THR A 318 3.09 18.95 15.02
N THR A 319 4.25 19.60 15.01
CA THR A 319 4.34 21.06 15.15
C THR A 319 3.67 21.77 13.97
N ARG A 320 3.91 21.32 12.73
CA ARG A 320 3.24 21.83 11.53
C ARG A 320 1.72 21.69 11.66
N LEU A 321 1.22 20.52 12.06
CA LEU A 321 -0.21 20.31 12.25
C LEU A 321 -0.81 21.27 13.29
N ILE A 322 -0.16 21.45 14.45
CA ILE A 322 -0.60 22.38 15.50
C ILE A 322 -0.68 23.80 14.95
N LEU A 323 0.39 24.29 14.31
CA LEU A 323 0.47 25.65 13.79
C LEU A 323 -0.59 25.89 12.70
N THR A 324 -0.73 24.97 11.74
CA THR A 324 -1.76 25.06 10.70
C THR A 324 -3.16 25.07 11.33
N THR A 325 -3.42 24.25 12.35
CA THR A 325 -4.72 24.20 13.03
C THR A 325 -5.02 25.49 13.80
N LEU A 326 -4.03 26.06 14.48
CA LEU A 326 -4.17 27.35 15.17
C LEU A 326 -4.45 28.47 14.18
N GLU A 327 -3.73 28.49 13.05
CA GLU A 327 -3.92 29.49 12.00
C GLU A 327 -5.30 29.39 11.37
N ARG A 328 -5.78 28.18 11.02
CA ARG A 328 -7.15 27.97 10.53
C ARG A 328 -8.21 28.49 11.50
N LYS A 329 -7.98 28.36 12.80
CA LYS A 329 -8.98 28.67 13.83
C LYS A 329 -8.96 30.13 14.28
N HIS A 330 -7.79 30.75 14.31
CA HIS A 330 -7.59 32.05 14.96
C HIS A 330 -6.90 33.09 14.08
N GLY A 331 -6.30 32.67 12.97
CA GLY A 331 -5.51 33.54 12.12
C GLY A 331 -6.26 34.03 10.87
N ASN A 332 -5.49 34.67 9.98
CA ASN A 332 -5.95 35.29 8.74
C ASN A 332 -4.96 35.12 7.57
N PHE A 333 -3.93 34.29 7.76
CA PHE A 333 -2.87 34.01 6.81
C PHE A 333 -3.42 33.29 5.57
N PHE A 334 -4.29 32.29 5.78
CA PHE A 334 -4.98 31.61 4.68
C PHE A 334 -6.12 32.49 4.18
N ASN A 335 -6.04 32.87 2.91
CA ASN A 335 -7.04 33.70 2.25
C ASN A 335 -7.03 33.42 0.74
N LYS A 336 -7.90 34.08 -0.05
CA LYS A 336 -7.96 33.83 -1.51
C LYS A 336 -6.63 34.09 -2.24
N GLN A 337 -5.77 34.95 -1.71
CA GLN A 337 -4.45 35.26 -2.27
C GLN A 337 -3.37 34.28 -1.80
N ASN A 338 -3.54 33.70 -0.61
CA ASN A 338 -2.70 32.65 -0.02
C ASN A 338 -3.53 31.37 0.16
N PRO A 339 -3.81 30.64 -0.95
CA PRO A 339 -4.60 29.43 -0.87
C PRO A 339 -3.87 28.38 -0.02
N GLU A 340 -4.66 27.63 0.72
CA GLU A 340 -4.15 26.69 1.70
C GLU A 340 -3.48 25.49 1.02
N ASN A 341 -2.15 25.51 0.96
CA ASN A 341 -1.33 24.46 0.36
C ASN A 341 -0.29 23.88 1.34
N LEU A 342 -0.42 24.15 2.64
CA LEU A 342 0.52 23.63 3.65
C LEU A 342 0.37 22.13 3.91
N ASN A 343 -0.72 21.50 3.47
CA ASN A 343 -0.89 20.05 3.59
C ASN A 343 -0.32 19.27 2.39
N SER A 344 -0.13 19.91 1.24
CA SER A 344 0.56 19.32 0.10
C SER A 344 2.07 19.33 0.35
N ILE A 345 2.65 18.16 0.58
CA ILE A 345 4.09 17.98 0.49
C ILE A 345 4.42 18.10 -0.99
N ASN A 346 4.92 19.24 -1.43
CA ASN A 346 5.71 19.31 -2.64
C ASN A 346 7.10 18.73 -2.33
N ASP A 347 7.81 18.24 -3.35
CA ASP A 347 9.14 17.59 -3.24
C ASP A 347 10.24 18.44 -2.56
N LYS A 348 9.89 19.65 -2.11
CA LYS A 348 10.74 20.59 -1.38
C LYS A 348 10.46 20.65 0.14
N GLY A 349 9.52 19.86 0.67
CA GLY A 349 9.37 19.56 2.11
C GLY A 349 8.24 20.25 2.88
#